data_AF-A0A7Y2L2Z6-F1
#
_entry.id   AF-A0A7Y2L2Z6-F1
#
_cell.length_a   1.000
_cell.length_b   1.000
_cell.length_c   1.000
_cell.angle_alpha   90.00
_cell.angle_beta   90.00
_cell.angle_gamma   90.00
#
_symmetry.space_group_name_H-M   'P 1'
#
loop_
_entity.id
_entity.type
_entity.pdbx_description
1 polymer ?
#
loop_
_entity_poly.entity_id
_entity_poly.type
_entity_poly.pdbx_seq_one_letter_code
_entity_poly.pdbx_strand_id
1 'polypeptide(L)' 'HLLKLTTKPQIDASDALAIALCHAHTRSSLLPHGLGAARSRGGRLRL' A
#
# COMPACT_ATOMS: atom_id res chain seq x y z
N HIS A 1 -11.99 12.50 -1.14
CA HIS A 1 -10.63 13.09 -1.10
C HIS A 1 -9.77 12.30 -0.11
N LEU A 2 -8.89 11.42 -0.60
CA LEU A 2 -7.95 10.65 0.26
C LEU A 2 -6.55 11.26 0.28
N LEU A 3 -6.04 11.67 -0.88
CA LEU A 3 -4.67 12.18 -1.05
C LEU A 3 -4.60 13.71 -1.24
N LYS A 4 -5.73 14.42 -1.14
CA LYS A 4 -5.84 15.88 -1.37
C LYS A 4 -5.07 16.36 -2.61
N LEU A 5 -5.13 15.60 -3.71
CA LEU A 5 -4.46 15.96 -4.95
C LEU A 5 -5.10 17.22 -5.54
N THR A 6 -4.27 18.20 -5.90
CA THR A 6 -4.71 19.48 -6.47
C THR A 6 -5.10 19.36 -7.95
N THR A 7 -4.62 18.31 -8.62
CA THR A 7 -4.85 18.04 -10.04
C THR A 7 -5.07 16.54 -10.27
N LYS A 8 -5.70 16.19 -11.39
CA LYS A 8 -5.85 14.79 -11.79
C LYS A 8 -4.46 14.24 -12.13
N PRO A 9 -4.00 13.17 -11.47
CA PRO A 9 -2.71 12.58 -11.78
C PRO A 9 -2.70 12.04 -13.21
N GLN A 10 -1.52 12.03 -13.83
CA GLN A 10 -1.28 11.32 -15.08
C GLN A 10 -1.57 9.82 -14.90
N ILE A 11 -1.85 9.11 -16.00
CA ILE A 11 -2.30 7.71 -15.97
C ILE A 11 -1.28 6.83 -15.20
N ASP A 12 0.00 6.86 -15.57
CA ASP A 12 1.03 6.07 -14.91
C ASP A 12 1.25 6.47 -13.45
N ALA A 13 1.16 7.77 -13.15
CA ALA A 13 1.26 8.28 -11.79
C ALA A 13 0.09 7.80 -10.92
N SER A 14 -1.11 7.67 -11.51
CA SER A 14 -2.30 7.19 -10.81
C SER A 14 -2.19 5.71 -10.45
N ASP A 15 -1.61 4.89 -11.33
CA ASP A 15 -1.37 3.47 -11.07
C ASP A 15 -0.33 3.27 -9.97
N ALA A 16 0.77 4.04 -10.01
CA ALA A 16 1.77 4.02 -8.94
C ALA A 16 1.18 4.40 -7.58
N LEU A 17 0.28 5.41 -7.53
CA LEU A 17 -0.43 5.78 -6.31
C LEU A 17 -1.38 4.68 -5.83
N ALA A 18 -2.10 4.02 -6.74
CA ALA A 18 -2.98 2.90 -6.40
C ALA A 18 -2.20 1.72 -5.79
N ILE A 19 -1.06 1.37 -6.37
CA ILE A 19 -0.16 0.33 -5.85
C ILE A 19 0.38 0.72 -4.46
N ALA A 20 0.86 1.95 -4.31
CA ALA A 20 1.37 2.46 -3.04
C ALA A 20 0.29 2.43 -1.94
N LEU A 21 -0.94 2.83 -2.27
CA LEU A 21 -2.09 2.76 -1.35
C LEU A 21 -2.44 1.31 -0.97
N CYS A 22 -2.46 0.39 -1.94
CA CYS A 22 -2.71 -1.03 -1.64
C CYS A 22 -1.66 -1.62 -0.70
N HIS A 23 -0.38 -1.30 -0.92
CA HIS A 23 0.70 -1.72 -0.03
C HIS A 23 0.58 -1.11 1.37
N ALA A 24 0.31 0.19 1.45
CA ALA A 24 0.11 0.88 2.73
C ALA A 24 -1.09 0.30 3.49
N HIS A 25 -2.21 0.06 2.81
CA HIS A 25 -3.40 -0.54 3.40
C HIS A 25 -3.11 -1.95 3.95
N THR A 26 -2.44 -2.79 3.15
CA THR A 26 -2.06 -4.15 3.58
C THR A 26 -1.17 -4.10 4.83
N ARG A 27 -0.19 -3.20 4.86
CA ARG A 27 0.67 -3.00 6.04
C ARG A 27 -0.14 -2.52 7.25
N SER A 28 -1.05 -1.56 7.05
CA SER A 28 -1.94 -1.07 8.11
C SER A 28 -2.82 -2.17 8.69
N SER A 29 -3.32 -3.10 7.87
CA SER A 29 -4.08 -4.26 8.35
C SER A 29 -3.24 -5.25 9.16
N LEU A 30 -1.92 -5.30 8.95
CA LEU A 30 -1.00 -6.19 9.66
C LEU A 30 -0.48 -5.62 10.98
N LEU A 31 -0.45 -4.28 11.13
CA LEU A 31 0.06 -3.61 12.33
C LEU A 31 -0.66 -4.04 13.64
N PRO A 32 -2.01 -4.13 13.69
CA PRO A 32 -2.72 -4.59 14.90
C PRO A 32 -2.36 -6.00 15.34
N HIS A 33 -1.85 -6.82 14.42
CA HIS A 33 -1.46 -8.22 14.68
C HIS A 33 0.02 -8.37 15.04
N GLY A 34 0.76 -7.26 15.22
CA GLY A 34 2.20 -7.30 15.50
C GLY A 34 3.05 -7.66 14.27
N LEU A 35 2.46 -7.70 13.07
CA LEU A 35 3.10 -8.16 11.83
C LEU A 35 3.66 -7.00 10.99
N GLY A 36 3.96 -5.86 11.61
CA GLY A 36 4.39 -4.64 10.91
C GLY A 36 5.73 -4.72 10.17
N ALA A 37 6.56 -5.71 10.52
CA ALA A 37 7.84 -6.01 9.89
C ALA A 37 7.81 -7.28 9.01
N ALA A 38 6.67 -7.98 8.95
CA ALA A 38 6.53 -9.20 8.18
C ALA A 38 6.68 -8.90 6.68
N ARG A 39 7.42 -9.76 5.96
CA ARG A 39 7.72 -9.57 4.54
C ARG A 39 7.01 -10.63 3.71
N SER A 40 6.44 -10.25 2.58
CA SER A 40 5.91 -11.23 1.63
C SER A 40 6.98 -11.60 0.60
N ARG A 41 7.20 -12.90 0.37
CA ARG A 41 8.08 -13.40 -0.71
C ARG A 41 7.43 -14.59 -1.38
N GLY A 42 7.23 -14.51 -2.70
CA GLY A 42 6.51 -15.52 -3.48
C GLY A 42 5.02 -15.61 -3.10
N GLY A 43 4.39 -14.47 -2.77
CA GLY A 43 2.98 -14.41 -2.38
C GLY A 43 2.68 -14.90 -0.96
N ARG A 44 3.69 -15.33 -0.20
CA ARG A 44 3.52 -15.84 1.17
C ARG A 44 4.11 -14.87 2.18
N LEU A 45 3.34 -14.57 3.22
CA LEU A 45 3.81 -13.81 4.36
C LEU A 45 4.87 -14.62 5.13
N ARG A 46 5.99 -14.00 5.45
CA ARG A 46 7.07 -14.54 6.26
C ARG A 46 7.17 -13.69 7.53
N LEU A 47 7.19 -14.38 8.66
CA LEU A 47 7.29 -13.82 10.01
C LEU A 47 8.76 -13.73 10.43
#